data_AF-A0AAV9WI65-F1
#
_entry.id   AF-A0AAV9WI65-F1
#
_cell.length_a   1.000
_cell.length_b   1.000
_cell.length_c   1.000
_cell.angle_alpha   90.00
_cell.angle_beta   90.00
_cell.angle_gamma   90.00
#
_symmetry.space_group_name_H-M   'P 1'
#
loop_
_entity.id
_entity.type
_entity.pdbx_description
1 polymer ?
#
loop_
_entity_poly.entity_id
_entity_poly.type
_entity_poly.pdbx_seq_one_letter_code
_entity_poly.pdbx_strand_id
1 'polypeptide(L)'
;MSTTFTEAIEETAALQSYRHEPTAQLTKHSPSSSNHEDESPSSEDDPSEEPPLDDNPPALIDPTLPHPTPSFPGKEKKFWGGFGAFKYQSNRIKIINKTPNLTLTGGKFTISQFCISEGQDPSNINKIGNVLPLDDKHRITFKVGRHGTEEVAEWWKKFVPPAKNTFVSKPHKLNFAFLGTLRLDFEGKGGGEGGSFNFFDVALGFGDYAGLINHWWFGGSICTAIGDNEVSCNGMSAEGGVAGLEANFRRGGFGNSADEVEITQGTFR
;
A
#
# COMPACT_ATOMS: atom_id res chain seq x y z
N MET A 1 -32.46 -18.64 55.47
CA MET A 1 -33.41 -19.11 54.45
C MET A 1 -32.88 -18.60 53.11
N SER A 2 -31.88 -19.21 52.47
CA SER A 2 -31.86 -20.51 51.76
C SER A 2 -32.83 -20.57 50.58
N THR A 3 -32.36 -20.26 49.36
CA THR A 3 -32.50 -21.15 48.19
C THR A 3 -31.42 -20.81 47.14
N THR A 4 -30.55 -21.78 46.89
CA THR A 4 -29.57 -21.92 45.80
C THR A 4 -30.22 -22.59 44.58
N PHE A 5 -29.57 -22.52 43.41
CA PHE A 5 -29.44 -23.51 42.30
C PHE A 5 -29.44 -22.78 40.93
N THR A 6 -28.71 -23.13 39.87
CA THR A 6 -27.54 -24.00 39.58
C THR A 6 -27.13 -23.72 38.11
N GLU A 7 -25.85 -23.93 37.82
CA GLU A 7 -25.17 -23.85 36.53
C GLU A 7 -25.77 -24.74 35.41
N ALA A 8 -25.46 -24.40 34.15
CA ALA A 8 -25.33 -25.38 33.08
C ALA A 8 -24.22 -24.94 32.10
N ILE A 9 -23.09 -25.65 32.16
CA ILE A 9 -22.05 -25.78 31.14
C ILE A 9 -22.17 -27.21 30.61
N GLU A 10 -22.11 -27.39 29.28
CA GLU A 10 -21.56 -28.53 28.49
C GLU A 10 -22.03 -28.32 27.04
N GLU A 11 -21.17 -27.99 26.06
CA GLU A 11 -20.16 -28.81 25.38
C GLU A 11 -20.75 -29.93 24.50
N THR A 12 -20.61 -29.82 23.18
CA THR A 12 -19.93 -30.86 22.36
C THR A 12 -19.82 -30.48 20.87
N ALA A 13 -18.63 -30.76 20.36
CA ALA A 13 -18.17 -30.60 18.99
C ALA A 13 -18.68 -31.71 18.05
N ALA A 14 -18.69 -31.43 16.75
CA ALA A 14 -18.49 -32.44 15.71
C ALA A 14 -17.82 -31.82 14.48
N LEU A 15 -16.57 -32.23 14.27
CA LEU A 15 -15.76 -32.12 13.06
C LEU A 15 -16.46 -32.79 11.87
N GLN A 16 -16.26 -32.27 10.66
CA GLN A 16 -15.99 -33.15 9.52
C GLN A 16 -15.08 -32.48 8.48
N SER A 17 -14.13 -33.32 8.05
CA SER A 17 -12.91 -33.06 7.30
C SER A 17 -13.14 -32.56 5.87
N TYR A 18 -12.34 -31.57 5.45
CA TYR A 18 -11.97 -31.45 4.03
C TYR A 18 -10.52 -31.86 3.87
N ARG A 19 -10.35 -33.04 3.27
CA ARG A 19 -9.08 -33.69 2.96
C ARG A 19 -8.60 -33.16 1.60
N HIS A 20 -7.33 -32.79 1.53
CA HIS A 20 -6.60 -32.58 0.28
C HIS A 20 -6.60 -33.85 -0.57
N GLU A 21 -6.95 -33.74 -1.85
CA GLU A 21 -6.53 -34.67 -2.89
C GLU A 21 -5.34 -34.07 -3.67
N PRO A 22 -4.23 -34.81 -3.83
CA PRO A 22 -3.19 -34.45 -4.78
C PRO A 22 -3.52 -35.00 -6.18
N THR A 23 -3.42 -34.14 -7.19
CA THR A 23 -3.57 -34.50 -8.60
C THR A 23 -2.48 -35.46 -9.05
N ALA A 24 -2.92 -36.54 -9.70
CA ALA A 24 -2.09 -37.61 -10.24
C ALA A 24 -1.11 -37.12 -11.32
N GLN A 25 0.11 -37.65 -11.25
CA GLN A 25 1.09 -37.63 -12.32
C GLN A 25 0.66 -38.57 -13.46
N LEU A 26 0.88 -38.14 -14.70
CA LEU A 26 0.81 -38.99 -15.88
C LEU A 26 2.23 -39.22 -16.41
N THR A 27 2.71 -40.46 -16.25
CA THR A 27 3.92 -40.99 -16.84
C THR A 27 3.70 -41.36 -18.30
N LYS A 28 4.70 -41.09 -19.16
CA LYS A 28 4.97 -41.90 -20.36
C LYS A 28 6.47 -42.16 -20.46
N HIS A 29 6.80 -43.44 -20.63
CA HIS A 29 8.13 -44.00 -20.78
C HIS A 29 8.78 -43.67 -22.14
N SER A 30 10.11 -43.44 -22.04
CA SER A 30 11.33 -43.71 -22.87
C SER A 30 11.22 -44.62 -24.14
N PRO A 31 12.27 -44.84 -24.99
CA PRO A 31 13.73 -44.63 -24.73
C PRO A 31 14.67 -44.27 -25.93
N SER A 32 15.97 -44.11 -25.60
CA SER A 32 17.19 -44.58 -26.34
C SER A 32 17.63 -43.83 -27.61
N SER A 33 18.91 -43.51 -27.92
CA SER A 33 20.23 -43.78 -27.32
C SER A 33 21.33 -42.83 -27.88
N SER A 34 22.49 -42.84 -27.21
CA SER A 34 23.89 -42.90 -27.72
C SER A 34 24.43 -41.75 -28.59
N ASN A 35 25.66 -41.25 -28.47
CA ASN A 35 26.90 -41.76 -27.88
C ASN A 35 27.91 -40.60 -27.65
N HIS A 36 28.76 -40.79 -26.64
CA HIS A 36 30.22 -40.58 -26.56
C HIS A 36 30.93 -39.60 -27.51
N GLU A 37 31.70 -38.68 -26.92
CA GLU A 37 33.20 -38.55 -26.94
C GLU A 37 33.55 -37.17 -26.35
N ASP A 38 34.20 -37.15 -25.19
CA ASP A 38 35.65 -36.92 -25.00
C ASP A 38 36.09 -35.49 -25.36
N GLU A 39 36.49 -34.73 -24.32
CA GLU A 39 37.77 -34.02 -24.21
C GLU A 39 37.72 -33.02 -23.04
N SER A 40 38.54 -33.26 -22.01
CA SER A 40 39.09 -32.19 -21.18
C SER A 40 40.38 -31.68 -21.85
N PRO A 41 40.74 -30.39 -21.74
CA PRO A 41 41.72 -30.08 -20.69
C PRO A 41 41.62 -28.68 -20.05
N SER A 42 42.04 -28.64 -18.77
CA SER A 42 42.86 -27.65 -18.06
C SER A 42 42.64 -26.14 -18.23
N SER A 43 42.40 -25.46 -17.10
CA SER A 43 43.18 -24.33 -16.50
C SER A 43 42.26 -23.69 -15.45
N GLU A 44 42.56 -23.81 -14.15
CA GLU A 44 43.41 -22.88 -13.38
C GLU A 44 43.05 -21.41 -13.66
N ASP A 45 42.21 -20.83 -12.79
CA ASP A 45 42.27 -19.42 -12.37
C ASP A 45 41.19 -19.15 -11.29
N ASP A 46 41.57 -19.32 -10.03
CA ASP A 46 41.05 -18.53 -8.90
C ASP A 46 42.25 -18.31 -7.97
N PRO A 47 42.64 -17.06 -7.73
CA PRO A 47 42.23 -16.53 -6.44
C PRO A 47 41.82 -15.05 -6.49
N SER A 48 40.72 -14.78 -5.80
CA SER A 48 40.58 -13.65 -4.86
C SER A 48 40.70 -12.23 -5.43
N GLU A 49 39.55 -11.59 -5.61
CA GLU A 49 39.41 -10.18 -5.23
C GLU A 49 38.00 -9.97 -4.68
N GLU A 50 37.83 -10.21 -3.38
CA GLU A 50 36.68 -9.65 -2.67
C GLU A 50 36.78 -8.12 -2.72
N PRO A 51 35.72 -7.40 -3.13
CA PRO A 51 35.71 -5.96 -3.00
C PRO A 51 35.83 -5.61 -1.51
N PRO A 52 36.57 -4.55 -1.14
CA PRO A 52 36.72 -4.17 0.26
C PRO A 52 35.35 -3.99 0.90
N LEU A 53 35.13 -4.70 2.01
CA LEU A 53 34.05 -4.41 2.95
C LEU A 53 34.17 -2.93 3.35
N ASP A 54 33.19 -2.14 2.93
CA ASP A 54 33.01 -0.78 3.42
C ASP A 54 32.62 -0.88 4.91
N ASP A 55 33.62 -0.80 5.77
CA ASP A 55 33.50 -0.82 7.23
C ASP A 55 32.84 0.44 7.82
N ASN A 56 32.12 1.23 7.01
CA ASN A 56 31.19 2.20 7.57
C ASN A 56 29.95 1.48 8.09
N PRO A 57 29.69 1.47 9.41
CA PRO A 57 28.37 1.08 9.89
C PRO A 57 27.33 1.96 9.19
N PRO A 58 26.18 1.41 8.74
CA PRO A 58 25.13 2.24 8.20
C PRO A 58 24.82 3.32 9.23
N ALA A 59 24.97 4.59 8.82
CA ALA A 59 24.70 5.72 9.68
C ALA A 59 23.32 5.50 10.32
N LEU A 60 23.30 5.46 11.65
CA LEU A 60 22.07 5.47 12.42
C LEU A 60 21.21 6.62 11.90
N ILE A 61 20.11 6.30 11.22
CA ILE A 61 19.18 7.27 10.70
C ILE A 61 18.53 7.92 11.91
N ASP A 62 18.95 9.14 12.24
CA ASP A 62 18.31 9.95 13.27
C ASP A 62 16.90 10.31 12.79
N PRO A 63 15.84 9.81 13.44
CA PRO A 63 14.45 10.09 13.04
C PRO A 63 14.05 11.56 13.29
N THR A 64 14.94 12.40 13.84
CA THR A 64 14.68 13.81 14.13
C THR A 64 15.29 14.77 13.10
N LEU A 65 16.07 14.28 12.13
CA LEU A 65 16.65 15.12 11.07
C LEU A 65 15.70 15.23 9.86
N PRO A 66 15.33 16.44 9.41
CA PRO A 66 14.57 16.61 8.18
C PRO A 66 15.39 16.09 6.98
N HIS A 67 14.83 15.14 6.24
CA HIS A 67 15.43 14.67 4.99
C HIS A 67 15.66 15.86 4.03
N PRO A 68 16.78 15.87 3.27
CA PRO A 68 17.05 16.92 2.31
C PRO A 68 15.93 16.96 1.27
N THR A 69 15.21 18.07 1.24
CA THR A 69 14.20 18.35 0.24
C THR A 69 14.91 18.61 -1.09
N PRO A 70 14.68 17.81 -2.16
CA PRO A 70 15.20 18.19 -3.47
C PRO A 70 14.48 19.46 -3.92
N SER A 71 15.20 20.59 -3.88
CA SER A 71 14.73 21.86 -4.44
C SER A 71 14.77 21.79 -5.96
N PHE A 72 13.60 21.80 -6.60
CA PHE A 72 13.52 22.04 -8.05
C PHE A 72 13.25 23.53 -8.30
N PRO A 73 14.00 24.18 -9.21
CA PRO A 73 13.76 25.57 -9.55
C PRO A 73 12.40 25.71 -10.23
N GLY A 74 11.52 26.51 -9.62
CA GLY A 74 10.24 26.90 -10.20
C GLY A 74 10.47 27.58 -11.54
N LYS A 75 10.11 26.91 -12.63
CA LYS A 75 10.04 27.55 -13.95
C LYS A 75 8.64 28.12 -14.09
N GLU A 76 8.51 29.44 -13.90
CA GLU A 76 7.40 30.19 -14.49
C GLU A 76 7.38 29.91 -15.99
N LYS A 77 6.30 29.31 -16.52
CA LYS A 77 6.15 29.12 -17.97
C LYS A 77 4.74 29.37 -18.46
N LYS A 78 4.74 29.95 -19.65
CA LYS A 78 3.70 30.69 -20.35
C LYS A 78 2.46 29.86 -20.64
N PHE A 79 1.32 30.45 -20.31
CA PHE A 79 -0.02 30.03 -20.69
C PHE A 79 -0.18 30.09 -22.22
N TRP A 80 -0.40 28.94 -22.87
CA TRP A 80 -0.90 28.88 -24.24
C TRP A 80 -2.33 28.35 -24.22
N GLY A 81 -3.24 29.16 -24.77
CA GLY A 81 -4.67 28.95 -24.74
C GLY A 81 -5.15 27.76 -25.56
N GLY A 82 -6.00 26.96 -24.92
CA GLY A 82 -6.91 25.99 -25.52
C GLY A 82 -8.00 25.68 -24.49
N PHE A 83 -9.08 26.46 -24.49
CA PHE A 83 -10.20 26.31 -23.56
C PHE A 83 -11.06 25.08 -23.91
N GLY A 84 -10.59 23.90 -23.51
CA GLY A 84 -11.50 22.85 -23.05
C GLY A 84 -11.92 23.17 -21.63
N ALA A 85 -13.22 23.09 -21.30
CA ALA A 85 -13.70 23.33 -19.94
C ALA A 85 -13.07 22.30 -18.98
N PHE A 86 -12.04 22.73 -18.24
CA PHE A 86 -11.38 21.91 -17.23
C PHE A 86 -12.35 21.62 -16.10
N LYS A 87 -12.81 20.37 -16.01
CA LYS A 87 -13.72 19.95 -14.95
C LYS A 87 -12.89 19.34 -13.83
N TYR A 88 -12.75 20.06 -12.72
CA TYR A 88 -12.36 19.45 -11.45
C TYR A 88 -13.16 18.18 -11.24
N GLN A 89 -12.49 17.07 -11.02
CA GLN A 89 -13.14 15.85 -10.58
C GLN A 89 -12.87 15.67 -9.09
N SER A 90 -13.91 15.32 -8.35
CA SER A 90 -13.75 14.85 -6.98
C SER A 90 -13.33 13.40 -7.05
N ASN A 91 -12.02 13.15 -6.93
CA ASN A 91 -11.49 11.80 -6.85
C ASN A 91 -11.58 11.35 -5.41
N ARG A 92 -12.33 10.30 -5.15
CA ARG A 92 -12.54 9.79 -3.81
C ARG A 92 -11.89 8.44 -3.67
N ILE A 93 -11.26 8.25 -2.52
CA ILE A 93 -10.93 6.94 -1.98
C ILE A 93 -11.79 6.77 -0.73
N LYS A 94 -12.43 5.62 -0.59
CA LYS A 94 -13.21 5.24 0.59
C LYS A 94 -12.44 4.19 1.38
N ILE A 95 -12.26 4.45 2.66
CA ILE A 95 -11.61 3.51 3.57
C ILE A 95 -12.69 2.66 4.23
N ILE A 96 -12.60 1.35 4.03
CA ILE A 96 -13.52 0.39 4.64
C ILE A 96 -12.75 -0.41 5.68
N ASN A 97 -13.29 -0.47 6.90
CA ASN A 97 -12.75 -1.34 7.92
C ASN A 97 -13.54 -2.66 7.95
N LYS A 98 -12.89 -3.77 7.58
CA LYS A 98 -13.42 -5.14 7.67
C LYS A 98 -12.86 -5.92 8.84
N THR A 99 -12.07 -5.28 9.71
CA THR A 99 -11.52 -5.95 10.89
C THR A 99 -12.63 -6.30 11.91
N PRO A 100 -12.55 -7.47 12.57
CA PRO A 100 -13.60 -7.92 13.48
C PRO A 100 -13.67 -7.10 14.76
N ASN A 101 -12.52 -6.60 15.24
CA ASN A 101 -12.38 -6.04 16.60
C ASN A 101 -12.25 -4.51 16.65
N LEU A 102 -12.13 -3.84 15.51
CA LEU A 102 -12.04 -2.38 15.45
C LEU A 102 -13.22 -1.81 14.66
N THR A 103 -13.62 -0.60 15.03
CA THR A 103 -14.54 0.26 14.28
C THR A 103 -13.77 1.50 13.85
N LEU A 104 -13.76 1.80 12.55
CA LEU A 104 -13.17 3.04 12.04
C LEU A 104 -14.13 4.19 12.36
N THR A 105 -13.65 5.21 13.05
CA THR A 105 -14.46 6.36 13.47
C THR A 105 -14.02 7.68 12.84
N GLY A 106 -12.79 7.74 12.33
CA GLY A 106 -12.26 8.94 11.72
C GLY A 106 -10.89 8.76 11.09
N GLY A 107 -10.35 9.86 10.62
CA GLY A 107 -8.99 9.91 10.10
C GLY A 107 -8.74 11.12 9.22
N LYS A 108 -7.52 11.19 8.69
CA LYS A 108 -7.07 12.23 7.78
C LYS A 108 -5.84 11.78 7.01
N PHE A 109 -5.61 12.40 5.86
CA PHE A 109 -4.38 12.27 5.09
C PHE A 109 -3.67 13.61 5.02
N THR A 110 -2.41 13.66 5.48
CA THR A 110 -1.58 14.87 5.43
C THR A 110 -0.58 14.75 4.29
N ILE A 111 -0.66 15.63 3.30
CA ILE A 111 0.20 15.59 2.11
C ILE A 111 1.61 16.02 2.49
N SER A 112 2.60 15.14 2.30
CA SER A 112 4.02 15.48 2.43
C SER A 112 4.63 15.81 1.06
N GLN A 113 4.22 15.11 0.01
CA GLN A 113 4.63 15.37 -1.38
C GLN A 113 3.51 14.96 -2.33
N PHE A 114 3.53 15.47 -3.56
CA PHE A 114 2.61 15.03 -4.60
C PHE A 114 3.17 15.31 -5.99
N CYS A 115 2.61 14.63 -6.99
CA CYS A 115 2.79 14.94 -8.39
C CYS A 115 1.43 14.88 -9.08
N ILE A 116 1.09 15.96 -9.77
CA ILE A 116 -0.17 16.13 -10.48
C ILE A 116 0.19 16.55 -11.90
N SER A 117 -0.41 15.91 -12.89
CA SER A 117 -0.20 16.26 -14.29
C SER A 117 -0.48 17.75 -14.54
N GLU A 118 0.30 18.36 -15.43
CA GLU A 118 0.18 19.79 -15.74
C GLU A 118 -1.26 20.19 -16.10
N GLY A 119 -1.71 21.33 -15.55
CA GLY A 119 -3.06 21.85 -15.75
C GLY A 119 -4.18 21.08 -15.02
N GLN A 120 -3.88 19.99 -14.30
CA GLN A 120 -4.89 19.24 -13.55
C GLN A 120 -5.16 19.79 -12.13
N ASP A 121 -4.41 20.80 -11.68
CA ASP A 121 -4.75 21.62 -10.51
C ASP A 121 -4.60 23.12 -10.80
N PRO A 122 -5.49 23.71 -11.62
CA PRO A 122 -5.35 25.09 -12.08
C PRO A 122 -5.50 26.14 -10.98
N SER A 123 -6.20 25.83 -9.89
CA SER A 123 -6.36 26.73 -8.74
C SER A 123 -5.34 26.47 -7.63
N ASN A 124 -4.38 25.56 -7.85
CA ASN A 124 -3.30 25.23 -6.92
C ASN A 124 -3.79 24.98 -5.48
N ILE A 125 -4.87 24.18 -5.37
CA ILE A 125 -5.51 23.87 -4.09
C ILE A 125 -4.78 22.78 -3.33
N ASN A 126 -4.05 21.92 -4.03
CA ASN A 126 -3.23 20.88 -3.41
C ASN A 126 -1.87 21.45 -3.06
N LYS A 127 -1.49 21.35 -1.78
CA LYS A 127 -0.23 21.89 -1.25
C LYS A 127 0.38 20.90 -0.26
N ILE A 128 1.70 20.93 -0.14
CA ILE A 128 2.39 20.23 0.94
C ILE A 128 1.89 20.79 2.28
N GLY A 129 1.64 19.90 3.24
CA GLY A 129 1.03 20.21 4.54
C GLY A 129 -0.49 20.25 4.53
N ASN A 130 -1.16 20.17 3.38
CA ASN A 130 -2.61 20.06 3.34
C ASN A 130 -3.09 18.82 4.10
N VAL A 131 -4.11 19.01 4.92
CA VAL A 131 -4.80 17.94 5.65
C VAL A 131 -6.14 17.67 4.98
N LEU A 132 -6.31 16.47 4.45
CA LEU A 132 -7.53 15.99 3.84
C LEU A 132 -8.26 15.08 4.84
N PRO A 133 -9.37 15.52 5.45
CA PRO A 133 -10.09 14.69 6.42
C PRO A 133 -10.80 13.52 5.74
N LEU A 134 -10.99 12.42 6.48
CA LEU A 134 -12.03 11.44 6.17
C LEU A 134 -13.38 12.10 6.46
N ASP A 135 -14.29 12.06 5.48
CA ASP A 135 -15.67 12.50 5.71
C ASP A 135 -16.50 11.50 6.52
N ASP A 136 -17.77 11.83 6.75
CA ASP A 136 -18.77 11.00 7.44
C ASP A 136 -18.99 9.61 6.82
N LYS A 137 -18.52 9.40 5.59
CA LYS A 137 -18.57 8.12 4.87
C LYS A 137 -17.18 7.50 4.69
N HIS A 138 -16.22 7.96 5.49
CA HIS A 138 -14.82 7.53 5.49
C HIS A 138 -14.11 7.74 4.14
N ARG A 139 -14.44 8.84 3.45
CA ARG A 139 -13.82 9.17 2.16
C ARG A 139 -12.82 10.31 2.29
N ILE A 140 -11.69 10.17 1.61
CA ILE A 140 -10.76 11.28 1.35
C ILE A 140 -11.05 11.77 -0.08
N THR A 141 -11.19 13.09 -0.26
CA THR A 141 -11.44 13.70 -1.57
C THR A 141 -10.22 14.48 -2.06
N PHE A 142 -9.68 14.07 -3.21
CA PHE A 142 -8.65 14.78 -3.95
C PHE A 142 -9.32 15.57 -5.08
N LYS A 143 -9.22 16.88 -5.02
CA LYS A 143 -9.73 17.78 -6.05
C LYS A 143 -8.64 18.01 -7.08
N VAL A 144 -8.68 17.22 -8.15
CA VAL A 144 -7.67 17.21 -9.20
C VAL A 144 -8.29 16.64 -10.48
N GLY A 145 -7.83 17.11 -11.63
CA GLY A 145 -8.25 16.55 -12.92
C GLY A 145 -7.69 15.15 -13.17
N ARG A 146 -8.15 14.52 -14.24
CA ARG A 146 -7.70 13.18 -14.67
C ARG A 146 -7.04 13.29 -16.03
N HIS A 147 -5.71 13.37 -16.02
CA HIS A 147 -4.91 13.27 -17.23
C HIS A 147 -3.68 12.40 -16.96
N GLY A 148 -3.70 11.18 -17.50
CA GLY A 148 -2.66 10.19 -17.26
C GLY A 148 -1.35 10.60 -17.92
N THR A 149 -0.29 10.78 -17.12
CA THR A 149 1.03 11.12 -17.63
C THR A 149 2.08 10.14 -17.12
N GLU A 150 3.15 9.98 -17.91
CA GLU A 150 4.33 9.21 -17.50
C GLU A 150 5.10 9.95 -16.41
N GLU A 151 5.05 11.28 -16.39
CA GLU A 151 5.70 12.11 -15.36
C GLU A 151 5.26 11.71 -13.95
N VAL A 152 3.94 11.60 -13.72
CA VAL A 152 3.41 11.18 -12.42
C VAL A 152 3.79 9.73 -12.10
N ALA A 153 3.83 8.85 -13.11
CA ALA A 153 4.26 7.47 -12.92
C ALA A 153 5.76 7.37 -12.57
N GLU A 154 6.62 8.16 -13.21
CA GLU A 154 8.04 8.25 -12.86
C GLU A 154 8.26 8.85 -11.47
N TRP A 155 7.45 9.84 -11.09
CA TRP A 155 7.44 10.33 -9.72
C TRP A 155 7.10 9.21 -8.73
N TRP A 156 6.03 8.45 -8.97
CA TRP A 156 5.63 7.33 -8.11
C TRP A 156 6.75 6.30 -7.93
N LYS A 157 7.43 5.91 -9.03
CA LYS A 157 8.50 4.92 -9.03
C LYS A 157 9.70 5.31 -8.15
N LYS A 158 9.91 6.60 -7.88
CA LYS A 158 10.98 7.08 -6.99
C LYS A 158 10.69 6.82 -5.52
N PHE A 159 9.41 6.78 -5.12
CA PHE A 159 9.00 6.66 -3.72
C PHE A 159 8.44 5.28 -3.37
N VAL A 160 7.88 4.57 -4.36
CA VAL A 160 7.15 3.33 -4.14
C VAL A 160 7.73 2.20 -5.00
N PRO A 161 8.57 1.34 -4.40
CA PRO A 161 9.06 0.14 -5.08
C PRO A 161 7.92 -0.81 -5.50
N PRO A 162 8.14 -1.69 -6.49
CA PRO A 162 7.13 -2.65 -6.93
C PRO A 162 6.58 -3.52 -5.79
N ALA A 163 7.46 -4.07 -4.94
CA ALA A 163 7.07 -4.93 -3.82
C ALA A 163 6.39 -4.19 -2.64
N LYS A 164 6.11 -2.90 -2.81
CA LYS A 164 5.64 -1.98 -1.76
C LYS A 164 4.29 -1.35 -2.11
N ASN A 165 3.58 -1.92 -3.08
CA ASN A 165 2.26 -1.48 -3.51
C ASN A 165 1.33 -2.64 -3.90
N THR A 166 0.03 -2.35 -3.94
CA THR A 166 -1.06 -3.30 -4.18
C THR A 166 -1.10 -3.91 -5.59
N PHE A 167 -0.27 -3.45 -6.52
CA PHE A 167 -0.16 -4.02 -7.88
C PHE A 167 1.12 -4.83 -8.09
N VAL A 168 2.02 -4.86 -7.10
CA VAL A 168 3.33 -5.55 -7.17
C VAL A 168 4.11 -5.21 -8.44
N SER A 169 3.93 -3.99 -8.95
CA SER A 169 4.43 -3.56 -10.26
C SER A 169 4.65 -2.05 -10.30
N LYS A 170 5.11 -1.55 -11.45
CA LYS A 170 5.31 -0.12 -11.70
C LYS A 170 4.17 0.41 -12.59
N PRO A 171 3.58 1.57 -12.27
CA PRO A 171 2.59 2.18 -13.17
C PRO A 171 3.27 2.65 -14.46
N HIS A 172 2.55 2.57 -15.58
CA HIS A 172 3.00 3.19 -16.83
C HIS A 172 2.63 4.68 -16.87
N LYS A 173 1.41 4.99 -16.48
CA LYS A 173 0.87 6.35 -16.40
C LYS A 173 -0.03 6.48 -15.18
N LEU A 174 -0.01 7.66 -14.56
CA LEU A 174 -0.89 8.01 -13.46
C LEU A 174 -1.50 9.39 -13.73
N ASN A 175 -2.73 9.59 -13.30
CA ASN A 175 -3.41 10.89 -13.35
C ASN A 175 -2.81 11.87 -12.32
N PHE A 176 -2.57 11.36 -11.12
CA PHE A 176 -1.97 12.07 -9.99
C PHE A 176 -1.47 11.04 -8.97
N ALA A 177 -0.57 11.48 -8.10
CA ALA A 177 -0.09 10.72 -6.96
C ALA A 177 0.23 11.63 -5.78
N PHE A 178 -0.05 11.15 -4.57
CA PHE A 178 0.20 11.83 -3.31
C PHE A 178 0.99 10.90 -2.40
N LEU A 179 1.94 11.46 -1.66
CA LEU A 179 2.67 10.81 -0.58
C LEU A 179 2.37 11.59 0.71
N GLY A 180 2.21 10.89 1.83
CA GLY A 180 1.83 11.55 3.07
C GLY A 180 1.68 10.61 4.25
N THR A 181 1.12 11.18 5.31
CA THR A 181 0.77 10.43 6.52
C THR A 181 -0.73 10.18 6.53
N LEU A 182 -1.13 8.92 6.51
CA LEU A 182 -2.50 8.50 6.75
C LEU A 182 -2.69 8.27 8.25
N ARG A 183 -3.51 9.09 8.90
CA ARG A 183 -3.97 8.84 10.26
C ARG A 183 -5.35 8.22 10.22
N LEU A 184 -5.56 7.13 10.96
CA LEU A 184 -6.85 6.50 11.15
C LEU A 184 -7.17 6.41 12.64
N ASP A 185 -8.40 6.77 12.99
CA ASP A 185 -8.89 6.73 14.36
C ASP A 185 -9.86 5.55 14.50
N PHE A 186 -9.60 4.68 15.47
CA PHE A 186 -10.39 3.48 15.72
C PHE A 186 -10.92 3.43 17.14
N GLU A 187 -12.11 2.85 17.29
CA GLU A 187 -12.65 2.38 18.57
C GLU A 187 -12.59 0.85 18.62
N GLY A 188 -12.21 0.30 19.77
CA GLY A 188 -12.28 -1.14 19.99
C GLY A 188 -13.72 -1.61 20.21
N LYS A 189 -14.09 -2.71 19.55
CA LYS A 189 -15.41 -3.33 19.72
C LYS A 189 -15.47 -4.12 21.02
N GLY A 190 -16.65 -4.14 21.66
CA GLY A 190 -16.88 -4.94 22.87
C GLY A 190 -16.04 -4.50 24.08
N GLY A 191 -15.60 -3.24 24.13
CA GLY A 191 -14.73 -2.74 25.20
C GLY A 191 -13.24 -3.00 24.98
N GLY A 192 -12.85 -3.47 23.78
CA GLY A 192 -11.45 -3.57 23.39
C GLY A 192 -10.77 -2.21 23.26
N GLU A 193 -9.43 -2.23 23.21
CA GLU A 193 -8.64 -1.02 23.02
C GLU A 193 -8.85 -0.45 21.61
N GLY A 194 -8.93 0.89 21.54
CA GLY A 194 -8.92 1.67 20.32
C GLY A 194 -7.76 2.66 20.35
N GLY A 195 -7.65 3.50 19.34
CA GLY A 195 -6.58 4.48 19.28
C GLY A 195 -6.45 5.13 17.93
N SER A 196 -5.53 6.08 17.86
CA SER A 196 -5.21 6.76 16.62
C SER A 196 -3.88 6.26 16.09
N PHE A 197 -3.83 5.84 14.84
CA PHE A 197 -2.64 5.27 14.23
C PHE A 197 -2.19 6.07 13.04
N ASN A 198 -0.91 6.42 13.02
CA ASN A 198 -0.25 7.09 11.90
C ASN A 198 0.49 6.05 11.06
N PHE A 199 0.11 5.95 9.79
CA PHE A 199 0.82 5.25 8.75
C PHE A 199 1.63 6.28 7.97
N PHE A 200 2.94 6.29 8.18
CA PHE A 200 3.87 7.24 7.53
C PHE A 200 4.21 6.80 6.11
N ASP A 201 4.60 7.74 5.26
CA ASP A 201 5.03 7.48 3.88
C ASP A 201 4.06 6.62 3.05
N VAL A 202 2.76 6.83 3.28
CA VAL A 202 1.68 6.21 2.49
C VAL A 202 1.54 6.96 1.17
N ALA A 203 1.55 6.21 0.08
CA ALA A 203 1.37 6.69 -1.27
C ALA A 203 0.00 6.28 -1.82
N LEU A 204 -0.72 7.26 -2.36
CA LEU A 204 -2.04 7.14 -3.00
C LEU A 204 -1.96 7.68 -4.42
N GLY A 205 -2.18 6.82 -5.41
CA GLY A 205 -2.11 7.18 -6.82
C GLY A 205 -3.37 6.76 -7.57
N PHE A 206 -3.68 7.43 -8.67
CA PHE A 206 -4.82 7.06 -9.51
C PHE A 206 -4.38 6.82 -10.95
N GLY A 207 -4.57 5.58 -11.44
CA GLY A 207 -4.19 5.15 -12.78
C GLY A 207 -5.00 5.80 -13.90
N ASP A 208 -4.49 5.71 -15.13
CA ASP A 208 -5.01 6.41 -16.33
C ASP A 208 -6.07 5.65 -17.13
N TYR A 209 -6.43 4.42 -16.73
CA TYR A 209 -7.32 3.59 -17.52
C TYR A 209 -8.81 3.91 -17.27
N ALA A 210 -9.57 4.05 -18.35
CA ALA A 210 -11.01 4.32 -18.36
C ALA A 210 -11.78 3.00 -18.49
N GLY A 211 -12.21 2.43 -17.37
CA GLY A 211 -12.99 1.18 -17.34
C GLY A 211 -13.73 0.97 -16.02
N LEU A 212 -14.27 -0.25 -15.82
CA LEU A 212 -15.08 -0.65 -14.66
C LEU A 212 -14.25 -1.11 -13.44
N ILE A 213 -12.92 -1.02 -13.49
CA ILE A 213 -12.02 -1.62 -12.50
C ILE A 213 -11.40 -0.53 -11.58
N ASN A 214 -11.06 -0.92 -10.35
CA ASN A 214 -10.40 -0.01 -9.41
C ASN A 214 -9.00 0.38 -9.92
N HIS A 215 -8.74 1.68 -10.01
CA HIS A 215 -7.46 2.24 -10.48
C HIS A 215 -6.66 2.93 -9.37
N TRP A 216 -7.08 2.79 -8.12
CA TRP A 216 -6.32 3.29 -6.99
C TRP A 216 -5.11 2.41 -6.73
N TRP A 217 -3.96 3.05 -6.74
CA TRP A 217 -2.70 2.52 -6.26
C TRP A 217 -2.57 2.89 -4.79
N PHE A 218 -2.37 1.89 -3.94
CA PHE A 218 -2.03 2.07 -2.54
C PHE A 218 -0.66 1.42 -2.29
N GLY A 219 0.17 2.10 -1.51
CA GLY A 219 1.50 1.59 -1.17
C GLY A 219 2.25 2.56 -0.26
N GLY A 220 3.55 2.36 -0.14
CA GLY A 220 4.42 3.22 0.67
C GLY A 220 5.71 2.53 1.07
N SER A 221 6.71 3.29 1.50
CA SER A 221 8.01 2.73 1.92
C SER A 221 7.87 1.72 3.07
N ILE A 222 6.93 1.99 3.99
CA ILE A 222 6.61 1.17 5.16
C ILE A 222 5.76 -0.06 4.86
N CYS A 223 5.18 -0.14 3.66
CA CYS A 223 4.25 -1.20 3.31
C CYS A 223 5.01 -2.44 2.82
N THR A 224 4.37 -3.59 2.71
CA THR A 224 4.95 -4.80 2.10
C THR A 224 3.84 -5.53 1.37
N ALA A 225 4.03 -5.83 0.09
CA ALA A 225 3.05 -6.62 -0.66
C ALA A 225 2.94 -8.03 -0.07
N ILE A 226 1.71 -8.47 0.18
CA ILE A 226 1.41 -9.78 0.76
C ILE A 226 0.56 -10.67 -0.17
N GLY A 227 0.35 -10.24 -1.42
CA GLY A 227 -0.49 -10.94 -2.40
C GLY A 227 -1.93 -10.41 -2.42
N ASP A 228 -2.78 -10.98 -3.28
CA ASP A 228 -4.23 -10.73 -3.32
C ASP A 228 -4.68 -9.26 -3.39
N ASN A 229 -3.86 -8.43 -4.05
CA ASN A 229 -4.05 -6.98 -4.16
C ASN A 229 -3.91 -6.23 -2.81
N GLU A 230 -3.19 -6.82 -1.87
CA GLU A 230 -2.96 -6.31 -0.52
C GLU A 230 -1.51 -5.89 -0.26
N VAL A 231 -1.36 -4.93 0.63
CA VAL A 231 -0.11 -4.61 1.31
C VAL A 231 -0.32 -4.58 2.82
N SER A 232 0.60 -5.14 3.60
CA SER A 232 0.68 -4.92 5.05
C SER A 232 1.47 -3.63 5.31
N CYS A 233 0.95 -2.73 6.13
CA CYS A 233 1.64 -1.51 6.56
C CYS A 233 1.59 -1.38 8.08
N ASN A 234 2.69 -0.91 8.68
CA ASN A 234 2.78 -0.70 10.12
C ASN A 234 2.41 0.75 10.48
N GLY A 235 1.36 0.91 11.26
CA GLY A 235 0.97 2.17 11.90
C GLY A 235 1.56 2.30 13.30
N MET A 236 1.91 3.52 13.68
CA MET A 236 2.36 3.85 15.03
C MET A 236 1.25 4.55 15.80
N SER A 237 1.05 4.20 17.07
CA SER A 237 0.13 4.95 17.95
C SER A 237 0.53 6.42 17.99
N ALA A 238 -0.46 7.30 17.87
CA ALA A 238 -0.26 8.75 17.96
C ALA A 238 0.03 9.20 19.40
N GLU A 239 -0.30 8.38 20.38
CA GLU A 239 -0.18 8.65 21.81
C GLU A 239 1.23 8.30 22.36
N GLY A 240 2.17 7.88 21.49
CA GLY A 240 3.56 7.58 21.88
C GLY A 240 3.71 6.27 22.68
N GLY A 241 2.67 5.43 22.71
CA GLY A 241 2.71 4.11 23.33
C GLY A 241 3.42 3.06 22.46
N VAL A 242 3.75 1.92 23.07
CA VAL A 242 4.42 0.78 22.43
C VAL A 242 3.49 0.04 21.44
N ALA A 243 2.17 0.26 21.56
CA ALA A 243 1.17 -0.41 20.74
C ALA A 243 1.18 0.13 19.28
N GLY A 244 1.73 -0.65 18.36
CA GLY A 244 1.61 -0.41 16.92
C GLY A 244 0.32 -1.02 16.36
N LEU A 245 -0.09 -0.64 15.15
CA LEU A 245 -1.14 -1.34 14.41
C LEU A 245 -0.57 -1.85 13.10
N GLU A 246 -0.45 -3.16 12.94
CA GLU A 246 -0.24 -3.73 11.62
C GLU A 246 -1.60 -3.85 10.92
N ALA A 247 -1.72 -3.26 9.74
CA ALA A 247 -2.94 -3.26 8.96
C ALA A 247 -2.69 -3.68 7.51
N ASN A 248 -3.56 -4.56 7.01
CA ASN A 248 -3.54 -4.99 5.62
C ASN A 248 -4.49 -4.12 4.80
N PHE A 249 -3.96 -3.40 3.82
CA PHE A 249 -4.70 -2.54 2.90
C PHE A 249 -4.89 -3.25 1.56
N ARG A 250 -6.15 -3.53 1.20
CA ARG A 250 -6.54 -4.14 -0.07
C ARG A 250 -7.11 -3.10 -1.02
N ARG A 251 -6.60 -3.01 -2.25
CA ARG A 251 -7.27 -2.23 -3.31
C ARG A 251 -8.49 -2.99 -3.85
N GLY A 252 -9.48 -2.27 -4.39
CA GLY A 252 -10.66 -2.90 -5.01
C GLY A 252 -10.38 -3.81 -6.21
N GLY A 253 -11.35 -4.66 -6.53
CA GLY A 253 -11.27 -5.80 -7.43
C GLY A 253 -12.61 -6.57 -7.44
N PHE A 254 -12.65 -7.83 -7.89
CA PHE A 254 -13.91 -8.60 -7.93
C PHE A 254 -14.54 -8.66 -6.52
N GLY A 255 -15.73 -8.07 -6.35
CA GLY A 255 -16.45 -7.98 -5.06
C GLY A 255 -16.25 -6.68 -4.25
N ASN A 256 -15.41 -5.74 -4.70
CA ASN A 256 -15.17 -4.44 -4.06
C ASN A 256 -15.28 -3.28 -5.07
N SER A 257 -15.69 -2.08 -4.64
CA SER A 257 -15.89 -0.94 -5.56
C SER A 257 -14.58 -0.36 -6.10
N ALA A 258 -14.68 0.35 -7.22
CA ALA A 258 -13.55 0.95 -7.94
C ALA A 258 -12.85 2.10 -7.20
N ASP A 259 -13.39 2.55 -6.07
CA ASP A 259 -12.90 3.65 -5.24
C ASP A 259 -12.59 3.22 -3.79
N GLU A 260 -12.60 1.92 -3.50
CA GLU A 260 -12.44 1.41 -2.13
C GLU A 260 -11.01 0.91 -1.87
N VAL A 261 -10.50 1.25 -0.69
CA VAL A 261 -9.37 0.57 -0.04
C VAL A 261 -9.85 0.02 1.28
N GLU A 262 -9.61 -1.27 1.49
CA GLU A 262 -10.13 -1.99 2.64
C GLU A 262 -9.02 -2.34 3.61
N ILE A 263 -9.33 -2.24 4.89
CA ILE A 263 -8.52 -2.77 5.97
C ILE A 263 -9.09 -4.15 6.29
N THR A 264 -8.38 -5.18 5.86
CA THR A 264 -8.83 -6.58 5.95
C THR A 264 -8.37 -7.26 7.24
N GLN A 265 -7.26 -6.79 7.81
CA GLN A 265 -6.72 -7.21 9.09
C GLN A 265 -6.16 -6.00 9.84
N GLY A 266 -6.26 -6.02 11.16
CA GLY A 266 -5.74 -4.99 12.06
C GLY A 266 -5.39 -5.62 13.39
N THR A 267 -4.10 -5.71 13.69
CA THR A 267 -3.59 -6.35 14.91
C THR A 267 -2.70 -5.37 15.66
N PHE A 268 -2.99 -5.17 16.94
CA PHE A 268 -2.09 -4.42 17.82
C PHE A 268 -0.78 -5.19 17.98
N ARG A 269 0.34 -4.49 17.86
CA ARG A 269 1.69 -5.02 18.04
C ARG A 269 2.31 -4.51 19.33
#